data_AF-A0A8C4XYL1-F1
#
_entry.id   AF-A0A8C4XYL1-F1
#
_cell.length_a   1.000
_cell.length_b   1.000
_cell.length_c   1.000
_cell.angle_alpha   90.00
_cell.angle_beta   90.00
_cell.angle_gamma   90.00
#
_symmetry.space_group_name_H-M   'P 1'
#
loop_
_entity.id
_entity.type
_entity.pdbx_description
1 polymer ?
#
loop_
_entity_poly.entity_id
_entity_poly.type
_entity_poly.pdbx_seq_one_letter_code
_entity_poly.pdbx_strand_id
1 'polypeptide(L)'
;MAIPPSYADLGKSARDIFNKGYGFGLVKLDVKTKSASGVEFTTAGSSNTDTGKVNGSLETKYKWAEYEIAIEDQIAKGLKLTFDTPSHQTREKWQNKSSYKRECVNLGCDVDFDFAGPAIHGSAVVGYEGWLAGYQMTFDSAKSKLTRNNFSVGYKTGDFQLHTNVNDGSEFGGSIYQKVSDSLDTAVNLAWTAGSNSTRFGIAAKYQLDSTASISAKVNNSSLVGVGYTQTLRPGVKLTLSALVDGKSINSGGHKLGLGPGLSEL
;
A
#
# COMPACT_ATOMS: atom_id res chain seq x y z
N MET A 1 11.72 6.94 22.47
CA MET A 1 11.43 5.66 21.76
C MET A 1 10.80 5.98 20.41
N ALA A 2 10.94 5.12 19.39
CA ALA A 2 10.40 5.44 18.06
C ALA A 2 8.86 5.42 18.03
N ILE A 3 8.27 6.27 17.19
CA ILE A 3 6.82 6.25 16.93
C ILE A 3 6.52 5.05 16.02
N PRO A 4 5.65 4.10 16.44
CA PRO A 4 5.33 2.96 15.60
C PRO A 4 4.52 3.37 14.36
N PRO A 5 4.59 2.60 13.26
CA PRO A 5 3.78 2.83 12.07
C PRO A 5 2.27 2.64 12.36
N SER A 6 1.42 3.08 11.44
CA SER A 6 -0.01 2.75 11.50
C SER A 6 -0.21 1.25 11.29
N TYR A 7 -1.34 0.69 11.74
CA TYR A 7 -1.65 -0.73 11.50
C TYR A 7 -1.58 -1.08 10.01
N ALA A 8 -2.10 -0.18 9.15
CA ALA A 8 -2.09 -0.36 7.70
C ALA A 8 -0.68 -0.30 7.08
N ASP A 9 0.31 0.23 7.79
CA ASP A 9 1.72 0.32 7.36
C ASP A 9 2.59 -0.82 7.93
N LEU A 10 2.05 -1.70 8.78
CA LEU A 10 2.78 -2.89 9.24
C LEU A 10 3.09 -3.81 8.05
N GLY A 11 4.35 -4.27 7.94
CA GLY A 11 4.82 -5.05 6.79
C GLY A 11 4.84 -4.29 5.45
N LYS A 12 4.74 -2.95 5.46
CA LYS A 12 4.72 -2.14 4.22
C LYS A 12 5.98 -2.31 3.37
N SER A 13 7.16 -2.39 3.99
CA SER A 13 8.42 -2.56 3.25
C SER A 13 8.39 -3.84 2.41
N ALA A 14 7.99 -4.99 2.98
CA ALA A 14 7.84 -6.23 2.23
C ALA A 14 6.79 -6.08 1.11
N ARG A 15 5.60 -5.54 1.43
CA ARG A 15 4.53 -5.30 0.44
C ARG A 15 4.98 -4.40 -0.71
N ASP A 16 5.80 -3.39 -0.43
CA ASP A 16 6.31 -2.47 -1.44
C ASP A 16 7.23 -3.20 -2.43
N ILE A 17 8.08 -4.14 -1.99
CA ILE A 17 8.90 -4.96 -2.89
C ILE A 17 8.05 -5.84 -3.80
N PHE A 18 6.90 -6.34 -3.34
CA PHE A 18 5.99 -7.14 -4.15
C PHE A 18 5.10 -6.33 -5.12
N ASN A 19 4.87 -5.04 -4.85
CA ASN A 19 3.85 -4.25 -5.54
C ASN A 19 4.42 -3.12 -6.40
N LYS A 20 5.47 -2.42 -5.94
CA LYS A 20 6.07 -1.32 -6.69
C LYS A 20 6.93 -1.85 -7.83
N GLY A 21 6.97 -1.12 -8.95
CA GLY A 21 7.70 -1.54 -10.16
C GLY A 21 6.94 -2.53 -11.05
N TYR A 22 5.68 -2.82 -10.74
CA TYR A 22 4.84 -3.73 -11.52
C TYR A 22 3.55 -3.06 -11.98
N GLY A 23 3.17 -3.28 -13.24
CA GLY A 23 1.96 -2.76 -13.86
C GLY A 23 1.33 -3.78 -14.81
N PHE A 24 1.32 -5.06 -14.44
CA PHE A 24 0.91 -6.15 -15.34
C PHE A 24 -0.49 -5.96 -15.93
N GLY A 25 -0.60 -6.10 -17.25
CA GLY A 25 -1.87 -6.00 -17.98
C GLY A 25 -2.43 -4.58 -18.03
N LEU A 26 -1.62 -3.58 -17.70
CA LEU A 26 -2.03 -2.18 -17.63
C LEU A 26 -1.03 -1.30 -18.38
N VAL A 27 -1.56 -0.40 -19.20
CA VAL A 27 -0.85 0.79 -19.67
C VAL A 27 -1.25 1.94 -18.76
N LYS A 28 -0.34 2.39 -17.89
CA LYS A 28 -0.59 3.45 -16.91
C LYS A 28 0.16 4.71 -17.29
N LEU A 29 -0.47 5.86 -17.13
CA LEU A 29 0.16 7.17 -17.23
C LEU A 29 -0.12 7.91 -15.95
N ASP A 30 0.92 8.25 -15.21
CA ASP A 30 0.81 9.07 -13.99
C ASP A 30 1.51 10.41 -14.24
N VAL A 31 0.77 11.52 -14.14
CA VAL A 31 1.29 12.88 -14.28
C VAL A 31 1.07 13.62 -12.97
N LYS A 32 2.17 13.99 -12.31
CA LYS A 32 2.17 14.80 -11.10
C LYS A 32 2.74 16.18 -11.41
N THR A 33 1.99 17.22 -11.10
CA THR A 33 2.44 18.61 -11.23
C THR A 33 2.24 19.34 -9.93
N LYS A 34 3.09 20.33 -9.68
CA LYS A 34 2.99 21.21 -8.52
C LYS A 34 2.89 22.65 -8.98
N SER A 35 1.82 23.34 -8.60
CA SER A 35 1.66 24.76 -8.91
C SER A 35 2.57 25.62 -8.03
N ALA A 36 2.87 26.84 -8.50
CA ALA A 36 3.58 27.84 -7.70
C ALA A 36 2.83 28.22 -6.40
N SER A 37 1.51 28.06 -6.38
CA SER A 37 0.67 28.23 -5.19
C SER A 37 0.70 27.04 -4.22
N GLY A 38 1.50 26.00 -4.50
CA GLY A 38 1.67 24.85 -3.62
C GLY A 38 0.61 23.75 -3.77
N VAL A 39 -0.25 23.84 -4.79
CA VAL A 39 -1.27 22.83 -5.10
C VAL A 39 -0.63 21.71 -5.92
N GLU A 40 -0.76 20.47 -5.46
CA GLU A 40 -0.28 19.29 -6.16
C GLU A 40 -1.44 18.65 -6.93
N PHE A 41 -1.31 18.52 -8.26
CA PHE A 41 -2.24 17.78 -9.10
C PHE A 41 -1.64 16.44 -9.47
N THR A 42 -2.40 15.36 -9.30
CA THR A 42 -2.05 14.02 -9.79
C THR A 42 -3.14 13.58 -10.75
N THR A 43 -2.82 13.59 -12.04
CA THR A 43 -3.66 13.04 -13.09
C THR A 43 -3.15 11.65 -13.43
N ALA A 44 -3.97 10.63 -13.25
CA ALA A 44 -3.62 9.27 -13.61
C ALA A 44 -4.62 8.68 -14.61
N GLY A 45 -4.09 7.98 -15.61
CA GLY A 45 -4.85 7.20 -16.58
C GLY A 45 -4.36 5.76 -16.57
N SER A 46 -5.27 4.81 -16.67
CA SER A 46 -4.93 3.40 -16.83
C SER A 46 -5.81 2.73 -17.87
N SER A 47 -5.21 2.05 -18.82
CA SER A 47 -5.89 1.20 -19.79
C SER A 47 -5.57 -0.25 -19.49
N ASN A 48 -6.61 -1.08 -19.37
CA ASN A 48 -6.48 -2.50 -19.15
C ASN A 48 -6.39 -3.24 -20.49
N THR A 49 -5.27 -3.92 -20.73
CA THR A 49 -5.00 -4.59 -22.00
C THR A 49 -5.86 -5.82 -22.24
N ASP A 50 -6.37 -6.44 -21.18
CA ASP A 50 -7.19 -7.64 -21.27
C ASP A 50 -8.67 -7.29 -21.58
N THR A 51 -9.16 -6.18 -21.02
CA THR A 51 -10.59 -5.80 -21.11
C THR A 51 -10.86 -4.59 -21.99
N GLY A 52 -9.83 -3.86 -22.40
CA GLY A 52 -9.96 -2.58 -23.12
C GLY A 52 -10.51 -1.43 -22.27
N LYS A 53 -10.81 -1.65 -20.98
CA LYS A 53 -11.37 -0.61 -20.11
C LYS A 53 -10.32 0.45 -19.79
N VAL A 54 -10.72 1.71 -19.89
CA VAL A 54 -9.90 2.87 -19.55
C VAL A 54 -10.48 3.57 -18.34
N ASN A 55 -9.67 3.79 -17.31
CA ASN A 55 -10.02 4.56 -16.12
C ASN A 55 -9.11 5.78 -16.03
N GLY A 56 -9.69 6.92 -15.68
CA GLY A 56 -8.96 8.14 -15.35
C GLY A 56 -9.29 8.58 -13.93
N SER A 57 -8.32 9.19 -13.25
CA SER A 57 -8.52 9.85 -11.98
C SER A 57 -7.76 11.17 -11.97
N LEU A 58 -8.37 12.18 -11.34
CA LEU A 58 -7.74 13.46 -11.04
C LEU A 58 -7.80 13.66 -9.53
N GLU A 59 -6.63 13.75 -8.91
CA GLU A 59 -6.47 14.06 -7.49
C GLU A 59 -5.84 15.45 -7.37
N THR A 60 -6.49 16.33 -6.61
CA THR A 60 -5.98 17.69 -6.32
C THR A 60 -5.73 17.79 -4.82
N LYS A 61 -4.49 18.06 -4.45
CA LYS A 61 -4.07 18.21 -3.06
C LYS A 61 -3.69 19.66 -2.79
N TYR A 62 -4.50 20.31 -1.94
CA TYR A 62 -4.28 21.67 -1.50
C TYR A 62 -3.66 21.65 -0.10
N LYS A 63 -2.53 22.34 0.10
CA LYS A 63 -1.99 22.63 1.45
C LYS A 63 -2.26 24.10 1.79
N TRP A 64 -3.31 24.37 2.57
CA TRP A 64 -3.47 25.68 3.21
C TRP A 64 -2.66 25.69 4.49
N ALA A 65 -1.60 26.50 4.53
CA ALA A 65 -0.74 26.64 5.70
C ALA A 65 -1.46 27.23 6.94
N GLU A 66 -2.64 27.84 6.78
CA GLU A 66 -3.42 28.47 7.87
C GLU A 66 -4.70 27.70 8.26
N TYR A 67 -5.29 26.88 7.38
CA TYR A 67 -6.53 26.12 7.64
C TYR A 67 -6.54 24.79 6.87
N GLU A 68 -5.78 23.80 7.33
CA GLU A 68 -5.75 22.48 6.71
C GLU A 68 -7.02 21.68 7.12
N ILE A 69 -7.73 21.06 6.16
CA ILE A 69 -8.83 20.08 6.44
C ILE A 69 -8.26 18.81 7.13
N ALA A 70 -6.92 18.71 7.19
CA ALA A 70 -6.21 17.84 8.10
C ALA A 70 -5.69 18.65 9.31
N ILE A 71 -6.33 18.53 10.47
CA ILE A 71 -5.83 19.17 11.70
C ILE A 71 -4.71 18.28 12.25
N GLU A 72 -3.46 18.64 11.95
CA GLU A 72 -2.26 17.96 12.46
C GLU A 72 -1.61 18.80 13.56
N ASP A 73 -1.33 18.19 14.71
CA ASP A 73 -0.61 18.75 15.86
C ASP A 73 -1.21 20.02 16.53
N GLN A 74 -2.37 20.51 16.05
CA GLN A 74 -3.02 21.73 16.58
C GLN A 74 -3.68 21.51 17.96
N ILE A 75 -4.36 20.37 18.15
CA ILE A 75 -5.04 20.06 19.42
C ILE A 75 -4.07 19.39 20.39
N ALA A 76 -3.28 18.44 19.89
CA ALA A 76 -2.24 17.75 20.64
C ALA A 76 -1.15 17.26 19.68
N LYS A 77 0.11 17.31 20.13
CA LYS A 77 1.24 16.75 19.38
C LYS A 77 0.99 15.27 19.06
N GLY A 78 1.11 14.94 17.78
CA GLY A 78 0.89 13.63 17.18
C GLY A 78 -0.55 13.33 16.78
N LEU A 79 -1.52 14.22 17.03
CA LEU A 79 -2.90 14.06 16.56
C LEU A 79 -3.01 14.56 15.12
N LYS A 80 -3.57 13.73 14.25
CA LYS A 80 -3.92 14.09 12.88
C LYS A 80 -5.36 13.68 12.61
N LEU A 81 -6.23 14.65 12.38
CA LEU A 81 -7.63 14.46 11.99
C LEU A 81 -7.77 14.81 10.51
N THR A 82 -8.35 13.95 9.68
CA THR A 82 -8.61 14.18 8.25
C THR A 82 -10.09 13.95 7.98
N PHE A 83 -10.74 14.92 7.34
CA PHE A 83 -12.12 14.81 6.88
C PHE A 83 -12.15 14.61 5.36
N ASP A 84 -12.51 13.41 4.88
CA ASP A 84 -12.61 13.09 3.45
C ASP A 84 -14.06 13.23 2.99
N THR A 85 -14.32 14.22 2.12
CA THR A 85 -15.63 14.43 1.48
C THR A 85 -15.60 13.90 0.04
N PRO A 86 -16.37 12.86 -0.31
CA PRO A 86 -16.43 12.43 -1.71
C PRO A 86 -17.12 13.49 -2.56
N SER A 87 -16.59 13.76 -3.77
CA SER A 87 -17.08 14.82 -4.63
C SER A 87 -17.93 14.38 -5.83
N HIS A 88 -18.26 13.09 -6.07
CA HIS A 88 -19.26 12.72 -7.11
C HIS A 88 -19.97 11.36 -6.99
N GLN A 89 -21.12 11.31 -7.69
CA GLN A 89 -22.35 10.51 -7.55
C GLN A 89 -22.26 8.98 -7.81
N THR A 90 -22.55 8.18 -6.79
CA THR A 90 -23.38 6.95 -6.85
C THR A 90 -23.56 6.30 -5.48
N ARG A 91 -22.65 6.57 -4.52
CA ARG A 91 -22.83 6.30 -3.09
C ARG A 91 -22.12 7.38 -2.28
N GLU A 92 -22.88 8.15 -1.52
CA GLU A 92 -22.37 9.17 -0.60
C GLU A 92 -21.70 8.48 0.59
N LYS A 93 -20.42 8.11 0.45
CA LYS A 93 -19.61 7.56 1.53
C LYS A 93 -18.72 8.64 2.12
N TRP A 94 -19.12 9.21 3.24
CA TRP A 94 -18.30 10.16 3.97
C TRP A 94 -17.30 9.40 4.84
N GLN A 95 -16.02 9.77 4.82
CA GLN A 95 -15.00 9.08 5.62
C GLN A 95 -14.24 10.07 6.49
N ASN A 96 -14.24 9.82 7.80
CA ASN A 96 -13.51 10.63 8.77
C ASN A 96 -12.37 9.80 9.33
N LYS A 97 -11.12 10.20 9.08
CA LYS A 97 -9.94 9.50 9.58
C LYS A 97 -9.33 10.27 10.74
N SER A 98 -9.14 9.61 11.87
CA SER A 98 -8.50 10.20 13.05
C SER A 98 -7.32 9.33 13.43
N SER A 99 -6.14 9.91 13.59
CA SER A 99 -4.96 9.17 14.03
C SER A 99 -4.24 9.93 15.13
N TYR A 100 -3.72 9.20 16.10
CA TYR A 100 -2.98 9.73 17.22
C TYR A 100 -1.69 8.96 17.40
N LYS A 101 -0.56 9.66 17.33
CA LYS A 101 0.77 9.08 17.35
C LYS A 101 1.56 9.63 18.52
N ARG A 102 2.17 8.75 19.31
CA ARG A 102 3.15 9.10 20.32
C ARG A 102 4.30 8.11 20.28
N GLU A 103 5.33 8.38 21.07
CA GLU A 103 6.34 7.36 21.34
C GLU A 103 5.64 6.08 21.83
N CYS A 104 6.05 4.93 21.27
CA CYS A 104 5.50 3.61 21.57
C CYS A 104 4.06 3.33 21.15
N VAL A 105 3.26 4.31 20.73
CA VAL A 105 1.82 4.09 20.46
C VAL A 105 1.36 4.82 19.20
N ASN A 106 0.57 4.15 18.38
CA ASN A 106 -0.11 4.73 17.23
C ASN A 106 -1.54 4.21 17.18
N LEU A 107 -2.50 5.10 17.37
CA LEU A 107 -3.94 4.82 17.33
C LEU A 107 -4.52 5.38 16.04
N GLY A 108 -5.47 4.66 15.47
CA GLY A 108 -6.28 5.11 14.34
C GLY A 108 -7.74 4.80 14.58
N CYS A 109 -8.61 5.71 14.19
CA CYS A 109 -10.06 5.56 14.22
C CYS A 109 -10.60 6.19 12.94
N ASP A 110 -11.06 5.36 12.01
CA ASP A 110 -11.70 5.80 10.78
C ASP A 110 -13.20 5.49 10.86
N VAL A 111 -14.06 6.45 10.51
CA VAL A 111 -15.51 6.28 10.48
C VAL A 111 -16.00 6.47 9.06
N ASP A 112 -16.51 5.40 8.48
CA ASP A 112 -17.13 5.37 7.16
C ASP A 112 -18.64 5.50 7.33
N PHE A 113 -19.23 6.60 6.89
CA PHE A 113 -20.68 6.79 6.87
C PHE A 113 -21.24 6.25 5.56
N ASP A 114 -21.97 5.14 5.65
CA ASP A 114 -22.79 4.61 4.57
C ASP A 114 -24.28 4.82 4.91
N PHE A 115 -25.15 4.88 3.92
CA PHE A 115 -26.60 5.09 4.12
C PHE A 115 -27.25 3.97 4.94
N ALA A 116 -26.68 2.76 4.89
CA ALA A 116 -27.14 1.63 5.68
C ALA A 116 -26.78 1.73 7.17
N GLY A 117 -25.80 2.58 7.52
CA GLY A 117 -25.27 2.75 8.87
C GLY A 117 -23.75 2.89 8.86
N PRO A 118 -23.15 3.63 9.81
CA PRO A 118 -21.71 3.83 9.86
C PRO A 118 -20.93 2.53 10.16
N ALA A 119 -19.77 2.39 9.51
CA ALA A 119 -18.75 1.42 9.87
C ALA A 119 -17.61 2.13 10.61
N ILE A 120 -17.27 1.64 11.80
CA ILE A 120 -16.20 2.19 12.63
C ILE A 120 -14.99 1.27 12.53
N HIS A 121 -13.87 1.81 12.09
CA HIS A 121 -12.59 1.12 11.96
C HIS A 121 -11.64 1.59 13.05
N GLY A 122 -11.40 0.74 14.04
CA GLY A 122 -10.41 0.99 15.09
C GLY A 122 -9.08 0.33 14.75
N SER A 123 -7.97 1.00 15.06
CA SER A 123 -6.65 0.39 15.03
C SER A 123 -5.76 0.92 16.15
N ALA A 124 -4.90 0.07 16.68
CA ALA A 124 -3.91 0.41 17.67
C ALA A 124 -2.64 -0.37 17.39
N VAL A 125 -1.49 0.30 17.45
CA VAL A 125 -0.17 -0.31 17.34
C VAL A 125 0.67 0.16 18.51
N VAL A 126 1.22 -0.78 19.25
CA VAL A 126 2.20 -0.51 20.30
C VAL A 126 3.58 -0.99 19.84
N GLY A 127 4.61 -0.25 20.20
CA GLY A 127 5.99 -0.53 19.83
C GLY A 127 6.93 -0.46 21.04
N TYR A 128 7.75 -1.48 21.21
CA TYR A 128 8.73 -1.57 22.30
C TYR A 128 9.99 -2.31 21.81
N GLU A 129 11.17 -1.67 21.90
CA GLU A 129 12.47 -2.27 21.53
C GLU A 129 12.47 -3.00 20.17
N GLY A 130 11.87 -2.37 19.14
CA GLY A 130 11.78 -2.94 17.80
C GLY A 130 10.59 -3.90 17.60
N TRP A 131 10.02 -4.46 18.66
CA TRP A 131 8.76 -5.20 18.59
C TRP A 131 7.59 -4.29 18.33
N LEU A 132 6.64 -4.78 17.56
CA LEU A 132 5.40 -4.12 17.18
C LEU A 132 4.25 -5.09 17.43
N ALA A 133 3.22 -4.66 18.15
CA ALA A 133 1.98 -5.40 18.28
C ALA A 133 0.84 -4.50 17.81
N GLY A 134 0.06 -4.98 16.85
CA GLY A 134 -1.04 -4.26 16.25
C GLY A 134 -2.37 -4.99 16.43
N TYR A 135 -3.43 -4.23 16.65
CA TYR A 135 -4.81 -4.71 16.59
C TYR A 135 -5.62 -3.79 15.68
N GLN A 136 -6.47 -4.38 14.85
CA GLN A 136 -7.42 -3.66 14.01
C GLN A 136 -8.79 -4.33 14.12
N MET A 137 -9.82 -3.51 14.23
CA MET A 137 -11.19 -3.96 14.28
C MET A 137 -12.09 -3.12 13.37
N THR A 138 -13.15 -3.73 12.87
CA THR A 138 -14.23 -3.03 12.19
C THR A 138 -15.56 -3.39 12.80
N PHE A 139 -16.31 -2.39 13.28
CA PHE A 139 -17.68 -2.54 13.76
C PHE A 139 -18.66 -1.98 12.73
N ASP A 140 -19.59 -2.82 12.26
CA ASP A 140 -20.67 -2.43 11.36
C ASP A 140 -21.92 -2.14 12.21
N SER A 141 -22.31 -0.86 12.32
CA SER A 141 -23.42 -0.46 13.18
C SER A 141 -24.77 -0.92 12.64
N ALA A 142 -24.92 -1.02 11.31
CA ALA A 142 -26.15 -1.47 10.66
C ALA A 142 -26.48 -2.91 11.06
N LYS A 143 -25.45 -3.74 11.21
CA LYS A 143 -25.57 -5.14 11.66
C LYS A 143 -25.34 -5.33 13.15
N SER A 144 -24.96 -4.28 13.86
CA SER A 144 -24.52 -4.33 15.26
C SER A 144 -23.51 -5.46 15.51
N LYS A 145 -22.56 -5.65 14.58
CA LYS A 145 -21.63 -6.77 14.59
C LYS A 145 -20.20 -6.34 14.27
N LEU A 146 -19.26 -6.97 14.96
CA LEU A 146 -17.84 -6.89 14.66
C LEU A 146 -17.56 -7.71 13.39
N THR A 147 -17.18 -7.03 12.31
CA THR A 147 -17.00 -7.64 10.98
C THR A 147 -15.55 -7.92 10.63
N ARG A 148 -14.59 -7.25 11.30
CA ARG A 148 -13.16 -7.56 11.20
C ARG A 148 -12.49 -7.55 12.56
N ASN A 149 -11.61 -8.52 12.78
CA ASN A 149 -10.74 -8.65 13.94
C ASN A 149 -9.37 -9.14 13.49
N ASN A 150 -8.43 -8.22 13.35
CA ASN A 150 -7.10 -8.51 12.87
C ASN A 150 -6.08 -8.24 13.96
N PHE A 151 -5.21 -9.20 14.17
CA PHE A 151 -4.06 -9.09 15.06
C PHE A 151 -2.79 -9.13 14.24
N SER A 152 -1.78 -8.37 14.63
CA SER A 152 -0.47 -8.43 14.01
C SER A 152 0.63 -8.32 15.05
N VAL A 153 1.72 -9.03 14.80
CA VAL A 153 2.95 -8.94 15.56
C VAL A 153 4.09 -8.80 14.57
N GLY A 154 4.97 -7.85 14.80
CA GLY A 154 6.12 -7.61 13.96
C GLY A 154 7.35 -7.28 14.78
N TYR A 155 8.48 -7.34 14.11
CA TYR A 155 9.75 -6.91 14.64
C TYR A 155 10.48 -6.12 13.56
N LYS A 156 10.93 -4.90 13.91
CA LYS A 156 11.56 -3.98 12.98
C LYS A 156 12.89 -3.51 13.53
N THR A 157 13.91 -3.65 12.69
CA THR A 157 15.25 -3.12 12.86
C THR A 157 15.59 -2.22 11.67
N GLY A 158 16.84 -1.75 11.56
CA GLY A 158 17.26 -0.86 10.48
C GLY A 158 17.23 -1.52 9.09
N ASP A 159 17.65 -2.78 9.02
CA ASP A 159 17.83 -3.58 7.81
C ASP A 159 16.80 -4.71 7.66
N PHE A 160 16.19 -5.16 8.76
CA PHE A 160 15.26 -6.29 8.75
C PHE A 160 13.88 -5.94 9.33
N GLN A 161 12.82 -6.44 8.70
CA GLN A 161 11.45 -6.37 9.21
C GLN A 161 10.75 -7.72 9.10
N LEU A 162 10.30 -8.26 10.23
CA LEU A 162 9.36 -9.36 10.32
C LEU A 162 7.97 -8.80 10.60
N HIS A 163 6.97 -9.33 9.93
CA HIS A 163 5.58 -8.99 10.19
C HIS A 163 4.71 -10.23 10.03
N THR A 164 3.87 -10.50 11.01
CA THR A 164 2.90 -11.59 11.02
C THR A 164 1.54 -11.03 11.37
N ASN A 165 0.50 -11.58 10.78
CA ASN A 165 -0.87 -11.17 11.06
C ASN A 165 -1.84 -12.35 11.00
N VAL A 166 -2.92 -12.22 11.76
CA VAL A 166 -4.06 -13.13 11.76
C VAL A 166 -5.29 -12.27 11.56
N ASN A 167 -5.98 -12.49 10.44
CA ASN A 167 -7.24 -11.82 10.14
C ASN A 167 -8.40 -12.76 10.45
N ASP A 168 -9.36 -12.27 11.24
CA ASP A 168 -10.60 -12.96 11.58
C ASP A 168 -10.41 -14.39 12.11
N GLY A 169 -9.26 -14.66 12.74
CA GLY A 169 -8.89 -15.98 13.29
C GLY A 169 -8.73 -17.09 12.25
N SER A 170 -8.78 -16.78 10.95
CA SER A 170 -8.83 -17.79 9.88
C SER A 170 -7.83 -17.54 8.76
N GLU A 171 -7.45 -16.30 8.48
CA GLU A 171 -6.41 -16.00 7.50
C GLU A 171 -5.12 -15.60 8.20
N PHE A 172 -4.06 -16.34 7.93
CA PHE A 172 -2.75 -16.11 8.51
C PHE A 172 -1.82 -15.57 7.43
N GLY A 173 -1.05 -14.55 7.79
CA GLY A 173 -0.07 -13.91 6.94
C GLY A 173 1.25 -13.71 7.65
N GLY A 174 2.33 -13.76 6.89
CA GLY A 174 3.70 -13.57 7.36
C GLY A 174 4.53 -12.97 6.24
N SER A 175 5.33 -11.97 6.56
CA SER A 175 6.22 -11.34 5.60
C SER A 175 7.54 -10.99 6.25
N ILE A 176 8.61 -11.18 5.49
CA ILE A 176 9.98 -10.80 5.87
C ILE A 176 10.45 -9.80 4.84
N TYR A 177 11.03 -8.69 5.28
CA TYR A 177 11.77 -7.76 4.45
C TYR A 177 13.19 -7.68 4.96
N GLN A 178 14.15 -7.65 4.03
CA GLN A 178 15.55 -7.54 4.33
C GLN A 178 16.23 -6.61 3.32
N LYS A 179 16.87 -5.56 3.82
CA LYS A 179 17.81 -4.75 3.06
C LYS A 179 19.17 -5.46 3.08
N VAL A 180 19.48 -6.20 2.02
CA VAL A 180 20.69 -7.02 1.93
C VAL A 180 21.94 -6.16 1.68
N SER A 181 21.78 -5.09 0.90
CA SER A 181 22.80 -4.08 0.64
C SER A 181 22.15 -2.73 0.33
N ASP A 182 22.95 -1.70 0.04
CA ASP A 182 22.42 -0.41 -0.43
C ASP A 182 21.74 -0.48 -1.80
N SER A 183 21.98 -1.56 -2.56
CA SER A 183 21.40 -1.79 -3.89
C SER A 183 20.39 -2.94 -3.94
N LEU A 184 20.32 -3.81 -2.92
CA LEU A 184 19.48 -5.00 -2.95
C LEU A 184 18.53 -5.06 -1.75
N ASP A 185 17.24 -5.00 -2.05
CA ASP A 185 16.16 -5.30 -1.12
C ASP A 185 15.51 -6.63 -1.48
N THR A 186 15.20 -7.46 -0.49
CA THR A 186 14.48 -8.71 -0.67
C THR A 186 13.27 -8.78 0.25
N ALA A 187 12.26 -9.53 -0.18
CA ALA A 187 11.08 -9.79 0.60
C ALA A 187 10.55 -11.20 0.37
N VAL A 188 10.03 -11.80 1.43
CA VAL A 188 9.29 -13.06 1.40
C VAL A 188 7.90 -12.79 1.94
N ASN A 189 6.89 -13.39 1.34
CA ASN A 189 5.52 -13.35 1.83
C ASN A 189 4.96 -14.77 1.89
N LEU A 190 4.22 -15.06 2.94
CA LEU A 190 3.58 -16.33 3.25
C LEU A 190 2.15 -16.02 3.69
N ALA A 191 1.18 -16.76 3.17
CA ALA A 191 -0.20 -16.67 3.60
C ALA A 191 -0.87 -18.04 3.52
N TRP A 192 -1.69 -18.37 4.50
CA TRP A 192 -2.52 -19.58 4.48
C TRP A 192 -3.86 -19.31 5.16
N THR A 193 -4.83 -20.18 4.90
CA THR A 193 -6.17 -20.10 5.47
C THR A 193 -6.42 -21.35 6.32
N ALA A 194 -6.88 -21.17 7.57
CA ALA A 194 -7.25 -22.28 8.45
C ALA A 194 -8.28 -23.18 7.77
N GLY A 195 -8.07 -24.50 7.90
CA GLY A 195 -8.91 -25.50 7.24
C GLY A 195 -8.65 -25.68 5.74
N SER A 196 -7.70 -24.95 5.15
CA SER A 196 -7.24 -25.17 3.77
C SER A 196 -5.84 -25.78 3.76
N ASN A 197 -5.61 -26.73 2.84
CA ASN A 197 -4.28 -27.26 2.56
C ASN A 197 -3.46 -26.34 1.63
N SER A 198 -4.02 -25.21 1.20
CA SER A 198 -3.36 -24.28 0.28
C SER A 198 -2.54 -23.25 1.04
N THR A 199 -1.22 -23.33 0.88
CA THR A 199 -0.30 -22.26 1.28
C THR A 199 0.02 -21.41 0.06
N ARG A 200 0.08 -20.10 0.23
CA ARG A 200 0.56 -19.15 -0.78
C ARG A 200 1.88 -18.61 -0.28
N PHE A 201 2.94 -18.76 -1.07
CA PHE A 201 4.21 -18.13 -0.76
C PHE A 201 4.75 -17.41 -1.99
N GLY A 202 5.49 -16.33 -1.74
CA GLY A 202 6.18 -15.58 -2.76
C GLY A 202 7.51 -15.06 -2.26
N ILE A 203 8.44 -14.90 -3.19
CA ILE A 203 9.75 -14.30 -2.97
C ILE A 203 9.86 -13.16 -3.97
N ALA A 204 10.32 -12.00 -3.52
CA ALA A 204 10.55 -10.85 -4.36
C ALA A 204 11.89 -10.20 -4.02
N ALA A 205 12.50 -9.58 -5.02
CA ALA A 205 13.73 -8.83 -4.88
C ALA A 205 13.63 -7.57 -5.74
N LYS A 206 14.20 -6.49 -5.23
CA LYS A 206 14.41 -5.25 -5.96
C LYS A 206 15.89 -4.93 -5.93
N TYR A 207 16.48 -4.83 -7.12
CA TYR A 207 17.87 -4.50 -7.32
C TYR A 207 17.99 -3.14 -8.00
N GLN A 208 18.67 -2.22 -7.34
CA GLN A 208 19.06 -0.94 -7.91
C GLN A 208 20.34 -1.14 -8.73
N LEU A 209 20.23 -0.99 -10.05
CA LEU A 209 21.37 -1.12 -10.96
C LEU A 209 22.29 0.10 -10.85
N ASP A 210 21.68 1.28 -10.81
CA ASP A 210 22.35 2.57 -10.67
C ASP A 210 21.39 3.63 -10.08
N SER A 211 21.78 4.90 -10.08
CA SER A 211 20.95 6.00 -9.54
C SER A 211 19.66 6.26 -10.34
N THR A 212 19.56 5.74 -11.56
CA THR A 212 18.47 5.96 -12.51
C THR A 212 17.66 4.71 -12.83
N ALA A 213 18.22 3.51 -12.64
CA ALA A 213 17.65 2.24 -13.06
C ALA A 213 17.47 1.24 -11.92
N SER A 214 16.37 0.49 -11.94
CA SER A 214 16.13 -0.62 -11.01
C SER A 214 15.37 -1.78 -11.66
N ILE A 215 15.75 -3.00 -11.29
CA ILE A 215 15.06 -4.24 -11.63
C ILE A 215 14.26 -4.72 -10.42
N SER A 216 13.04 -5.17 -10.63
CA SER A 216 12.22 -5.85 -9.62
C SER A 216 11.82 -7.22 -10.15
N ALA A 217 12.03 -8.28 -9.38
CA ALA A 217 11.66 -9.64 -9.75
C ALA A 217 10.88 -10.29 -8.61
N LYS A 218 9.85 -11.06 -8.94
CA LYS A 218 9.09 -11.83 -7.96
C LYS A 218 8.64 -13.16 -8.53
N VAL A 219 8.55 -14.15 -7.67
CA VAL A 219 8.03 -15.48 -7.99
C VAL A 219 7.09 -15.93 -6.89
N ASN A 220 6.08 -16.71 -7.24
CA ASN A 220 5.23 -17.36 -6.26
C ASN A 220 5.08 -18.86 -6.53
N ASN A 221 4.47 -19.55 -5.57
CA ASN A 221 4.25 -20.99 -5.61
C ASN A 221 3.14 -21.45 -6.56
N SER A 222 2.50 -20.52 -7.28
CA SER A 222 1.64 -20.81 -8.43
C SER A 222 2.42 -20.82 -9.75
N SER A 223 3.76 -20.76 -9.68
CA SER A 223 4.68 -20.66 -10.82
C SER A 223 4.53 -19.36 -11.62
N LEU A 224 4.00 -18.30 -11.01
CA LEU A 224 3.96 -16.98 -11.67
C LEU A 224 5.28 -16.25 -11.42
N VAL A 225 5.91 -15.79 -12.49
CA VAL A 225 7.16 -15.02 -12.46
C VAL A 225 6.88 -13.62 -12.96
N GLY A 226 7.08 -12.62 -12.10
CA GLY A 226 6.92 -11.21 -12.41
C GLY A 226 8.27 -10.52 -12.51
N VAL A 227 8.51 -9.80 -13.60
CA VAL A 227 9.70 -8.97 -13.80
C VAL A 227 9.26 -7.54 -14.07
N GLY A 228 9.99 -6.58 -13.53
CA GLY A 228 9.79 -5.15 -13.70
C GLY A 228 11.14 -4.47 -13.91
N TYR A 229 11.19 -3.52 -14.85
CA TYR A 229 12.33 -2.66 -15.11
C TYR A 229 11.86 -1.22 -15.05
N THR A 230 12.47 -0.42 -14.18
CA THR A 230 12.18 1.01 -14.06
C THR A 230 13.42 1.81 -14.42
N GLN A 231 13.29 2.73 -15.36
CA GLN A 231 14.33 3.65 -15.81
C GLN A 231 13.89 5.09 -15.63
N THR A 232 14.74 5.92 -15.04
CA THR A 232 14.60 7.37 -15.07
C THR A 232 15.23 7.86 -16.37
N LEU A 233 14.42 8.38 -17.29
CA LEU A 233 14.87 8.83 -18.62
C LEU A 233 15.43 10.25 -18.56
N ARG A 234 14.78 11.10 -17.76
CA ARG A 234 15.17 12.48 -17.45
C ARG A 234 14.72 12.80 -16.03
N PRO A 235 15.26 13.85 -15.37
CA PRO A 235 14.70 14.35 -14.13
C PRO A 235 13.19 14.54 -14.27
N GLY A 236 12.42 13.93 -13.37
CA GLY A 236 10.95 13.97 -13.42
C GLY A 236 10.28 12.92 -14.32
N VAL A 237 10.98 12.27 -15.26
CA VAL A 237 10.40 11.30 -16.19
C VAL A 237 10.90 9.89 -15.90
N LYS A 238 9.98 8.99 -15.53
CA LYS A 238 10.25 7.58 -15.27
C LYS A 238 9.47 6.69 -16.21
N LEU A 239 10.09 5.63 -16.69
CA LEU A 239 9.49 4.59 -17.50
C LEU A 239 9.56 3.28 -16.73
N THR A 240 8.42 2.62 -16.53
CA THR A 240 8.37 1.26 -15.97
C THR A 240 7.83 0.29 -17.00
N LEU A 241 8.58 -0.78 -17.25
CA LEU A 241 8.17 -1.94 -18.04
C LEU A 241 7.97 -3.11 -17.09
N SER A 242 6.94 -3.91 -17.30
CA SER A 242 6.72 -5.11 -16.47
C SER A 242 6.11 -6.24 -17.26
N ALA A 243 6.46 -7.47 -16.90
CA ALA A 243 5.96 -8.70 -17.50
C ALA A 243 5.64 -9.72 -16.42
N LEU A 244 4.46 -10.35 -16.51
CA LEU A 244 4.07 -11.48 -15.69
C LEU A 244 3.97 -12.70 -16.58
N VAL A 245 4.80 -13.70 -16.31
CA VAL A 245 4.88 -14.95 -17.05
C VAL A 245 4.27 -16.06 -16.21
N ASP A 246 3.36 -16.83 -16.80
CA ASP A 246 2.83 -18.05 -16.20
C ASP A 246 3.76 -19.22 -16.53
N GLY A 247 4.51 -19.68 -15.52
CA GLY A 247 5.45 -20.78 -15.65
C GLY A 247 4.80 -22.13 -15.95
N LYS A 248 3.49 -22.30 -15.70
CA LYS A 248 2.77 -23.52 -16.09
C LYS A 248 2.38 -23.53 -17.57
N SER A 249 2.29 -22.33 -18.17
CA SER A 249 1.70 -22.09 -19.49
C SER A 249 2.66 -21.33 -20.41
N ILE A 250 3.98 -21.51 -20.27
CA ILE A 250 5.00 -20.76 -21.02
C ILE A 250 4.80 -20.86 -22.54
N ASN A 251 4.40 -22.04 -23.03
CA ASN A 251 4.20 -22.28 -24.46
C ASN A 251 2.79 -21.90 -24.96
N SER A 252 1.83 -21.72 -24.04
CA SER A 252 0.40 -21.51 -24.36
C SER A 252 -0.09 -20.09 -24.08
N GLY A 253 0.77 -19.22 -23.54
CA GLY A 253 0.50 -17.79 -23.34
C GLY A 253 -0.04 -17.46 -21.95
N GLY A 254 -0.94 -16.47 -21.87
CA GLY A 254 -1.44 -15.94 -20.59
C GLY A 254 -0.46 -14.97 -19.90
N HIS A 255 0.57 -14.54 -20.59
CA HIS A 255 1.55 -13.57 -20.09
C HIS A 255 0.97 -12.16 -20.15
N LYS A 256 1.17 -11.40 -19.07
CA LYS A 256 0.68 -10.01 -19.00
C LYS A 256 1.84 -9.04 -19.13
N LEU A 257 1.75 -8.14 -20.08
CA LEU A 257 2.70 -7.04 -20.23
C LEU A 257 2.11 -5.76 -19.65
N GLY A 258 2.97 -4.92 -19.11
CA GLY A 258 2.61 -3.67 -18.45
C GLY A 258 3.58 -2.57 -18.80
N LEU A 259 3.06 -1.38 -19.05
CA LEU A 259 3.82 -0.19 -19.40
C LEU A 259 3.34 0.98 -18.54
N GLY A 260 4.27 1.67 -17.90
CA GLY A 260 3.97 2.77 -16.98
C GLY A 260 4.91 3.96 -17.15
N PRO A 261 4.69 4.87 -18.11
CA PRO A 261 5.26 6.20 -18.06
C PRO A 261 4.74 7.00 -16.85
N GLY A 262 5.65 7.56 -16.08
CA GLY A 262 5.39 8.51 -15.01
C GLY A 262 6.09 9.83 -15.29
N LEU A 263 5.35 10.92 -15.23
CA LEU A 263 5.88 12.28 -15.26
C LEU A 263 5.63 12.96 -13.91
N SER A 264 6.66 13.63 -13.41
CA SER A 264 6.62 14.47 -12.24
C SER A 264 7.33 15.77 -12.60
N GLU A 265 6.56 16.84 -12.79
CA GLU A 265 7.11 18.19 -12.82
C GLU A 265 7.15 18.70 -11.37
N LEU A 266 8.35 19.05 -10.90
CA LEU A 266 8.59 19.64 -9.59
C LEU A 266 8.36 21.14 -9.62
#